data_AF-A0AA39XSQ7-F1
#
_entry.id   AF-A0AA39XSQ7-F1
#
_cell.length_a   1.000
_cell.length_b   1.000
_cell.length_c   1.000
_cell.angle_alpha   90.00
_cell.angle_beta   90.00
_cell.angle_gamma   90.00
#
_symmetry.space_group_name_H-M   'P 1'
#
loop_
_entity.id
_entity.type
_entity.pdbx_description
1 polymer ?
#
loop_
_entity_poly.entity_id
_entity_poly.type
_entity_poly.pdbx_seq_one_letter_code
_entity_poly.pdbx_strand_id
1 'polypeptide(L)'
;MGSIDDQEVLTAAAQAQFTIHLRNTTNADNVHAYITGTDPQRNHLFFLRANGKTPYYPANPPSNGAPLGQDCAIKLGGPGSSTPATIPHLNSGRIYFVLGKLDFALNHNANGSSPNLVEPTPTDGKGRNAKWGFAEFTWNTQQMYANISFVDFVGLPIALSLKSSGGKESHVSGLPAGGLAAVCKKLENLGNG
;
A
#
# COMPACT_ATOMS: atom_id res chain seq x y z
N MET A 1 32.29 34.49 -20.08
CA MET A 1 32.42 33.02 -20.00
C MET A 1 31.25 32.53 -19.17
N GLY A 2 30.18 32.11 -19.85
CA GLY A 2 28.93 31.71 -19.22
C GLY A 2 29.04 30.30 -18.64
N SER A 3 28.58 30.17 -17.39
CA SER A 3 28.29 28.90 -16.74
C SER A 3 27.13 28.22 -17.48
N ILE A 4 27.30 26.94 -17.79
CA ILE A 4 26.21 26.03 -18.14
C ILE A 4 26.28 24.91 -17.11
N ASP A 5 25.48 25.09 -16.07
CA ASP A 5 24.99 24.05 -15.19
C ASP A 5 23.76 23.48 -15.89
N ASP A 6 23.94 22.45 -16.71
CA ASP A 6 22.86 21.68 -17.35
C ASP A 6 23.46 20.43 -18.02
N GLN A 7 23.19 19.25 -17.44
CA GLN A 7 23.27 17.85 -17.95
C GLN A 7 23.78 16.96 -16.81
N GLU A 8 22.95 16.22 -16.07
CA GLU A 8 22.05 15.16 -16.56
C GLU A 8 20.69 15.17 -15.84
N VAL A 9 19.66 15.69 -16.51
CA VAL A 9 18.33 15.09 -16.35
C VAL A 9 18.27 13.93 -17.33
N LEU A 10 18.70 12.74 -16.89
CA LEU A 10 18.35 11.52 -17.58
C LEU A 10 16.83 11.39 -17.50
N THR A 11 16.12 11.81 -18.55
CA THR A 11 14.69 11.55 -18.71
C THR A 11 14.52 10.04 -18.84
N ALA A 12 14.30 9.37 -17.71
CA ALA A 12 13.77 8.02 -17.71
C ALA A 12 12.50 8.05 -18.56
N ALA A 13 12.38 7.17 -19.56
CA ALA A 13 11.15 7.01 -20.32
C ALA A 13 9.99 6.92 -19.32
N ALA A 14 8.92 7.71 -19.54
CA ALA A 14 7.78 7.74 -18.64
C ALA A 14 7.30 6.30 -18.42
N GLN A 15 7.51 5.80 -17.20
CA GLN A 15 7.13 4.45 -16.83
C GLN A 15 5.63 4.30 -17.08
N ALA A 16 5.21 3.14 -17.61
CA ALA A 16 3.80 2.86 -17.76
C ALA A 16 3.09 3.12 -16.44
N GLN A 17 1.93 3.77 -16.52
CA GLN A 17 1.09 4.08 -15.35
C GLN A 17 -0.21 3.28 -15.41
N PHE A 18 -0.61 2.76 -14.26
CA PHE A 18 -1.86 2.04 -14.09
C PHE A 18 -2.72 2.79 -13.09
N THR A 19 -3.98 3.05 -13.46
CA THR A 19 -4.94 3.65 -12.54
C THR A 19 -5.68 2.54 -11.82
N ILE A 20 -5.62 2.56 -10.50
CA ILE A 20 -6.41 1.72 -9.62
C ILE A 20 -7.52 2.54 -8.97
N HIS A 21 -8.61 1.87 -8.61
CA HIS A 21 -9.73 2.50 -7.91
C HIS A 21 -9.82 1.98 -6.49
N LEU A 22 -9.52 2.85 -5.53
CA LEU A 22 -9.63 2.60 -4.11
C LEU A 22 -11.09 2.83 -3.70
N ARG A 23 -11.81 1.76 -3.36
CA ARG A 23 -13.25 1.83 -3.07
C ARG A 23 -13.52 1.74 -1.58
N ASN A 24 -14.35 2.64 -1.07
CA ASN A 24 -14.85 2.56 0.30
C ASN A 24 -16.19 1.83 0.31
N THR A 25 -16.18 0.54 0.64
CA THR A 25 -17.41 -0.26 0.80
C THR A 25 -17.81 -0.41 2.27
N THR A 26 -17.19 0.38 3.16
CA THR A 26 -17.53 0.43 4.59
C THR A 26 -18.60 1.49 4.85
N ASN A 27 -19.09 1.57 6.08
CA ASN A 27 -19.98 2.64 6.54
C ASN A 27 -19.21 3.81 7.21
N ALA A 28 -17.89 3.88 7.07
CA ALA A 28 -17.06 4.90 7.71
C ALA A 28 -16.65 6.02 6.75
N ASP A 29 -16.60 7.26 7.24
CA ASP A 29 -16.15 8.44 6.49
C ASP A 29 -14.66 8.77 6.66
N ASN A 30 -13.95 7.97 7.46
CA ASN A 30 -12.54 8.21 7.81
C ASN A 30 -11.68 7.01 7.39
N VAL A 31 -11.68 6.69 6.10
CA VAL A 31 -10.86 5.62 5.52
C VAL A 31 -9.68 6.23 4.79
N HIS A 32 -8.48 5.73 5.06
CA HIS A 32 -7.28 6.07 4.31
C HIS A 32 -6.68 4.82 3.66
N ALA A 33 -5.98 5.03 2.56
CA ALA A 33 -5.16 4.04 1.91
C ALA A 33 -3.70 4.47 1.83
N TYR A 34 -2.80 3.49 1.80
CA TYR A 34 -1.37 3.69 1.55
C TYR A 34 -0.93 2.71 0.49
N ILE A 35 -0.12 3.17 -0.47
CA ILE A 35 0.40 2.32 -1.54
C ILE A 35 1.92 2.39 -1.46
N THR A 36 2.54 1.23 -1.32
CA THR A 36 4.01 1.07 -1.21
C THR A 36 4.48 -0.14 -2.01
N GLY A 37 5.78 -0.24 -2.25
CA GLY A 37 6.42 -1.36 -2.95
C GLY A 37 7.85 -1.01 -3.33
N THR A 38 8.44 -1.80 -4.23
CA THR A 38 9.76 -1.53 -4.80
C THR A 38 9.62 -1.11 -6.25
N ASP A 39 10.15 0.07 -6.59
CA ASP A 39 10.28 0.49 -7.98
C ASP A 39 11.41 -0.30 -8.66
N PRO A 40 11.11 -1.15 -9.66
CA PRO A 40 12.10 -2.01 -10.29
C PRO A 40 13.15 -1.25 -11.12
N GLN A 41 12.86 -0.02 -11.56
CA GLN A 41 13.82 0.78 -12.34
C GLN A 41 14.87 1.43 -11.45
N ARG A 42 14.46 1.87 -10.26
CA ARG A 42 15.34 2.54 -9.28
C ARG A 42 15.93 1.57 -8.25
N ASN A 43 15.33 0.39 -8.11
CA ASN A 43 15.55 -0.52 -7.00
C ASN A 43 15.40 0.19 -5.63
N HIS A 44 14.37 1.02 -5.51
CA HIS A 44 14.11 1.86 -4.33
C HIS A 44 12.74 1.60 -3.74
N LEU A 45 12.63 1.76 -2.42
CA LEU A 45 11.36 1.83 -1.72
C LEU A 45 10.52 2.97 -2.30
N PHE A 46 9.28 2.65 -2.64
CA PHE A 46 8.30 3.56 -3.18
C PHE A 46 7.14 3.72 -2.21
N PHE A 47 6.64 4.94 -2.09
CA PHE A 47 5.30 5.25 -1.58
C PHE A 47 4.58 6.17 -2.55
N LEU A 48 3.24 6.08 -2.58
CA LEU A 48 2.42 7.09 -3.25
C LEU A 48 2.04 8.19 -2.25
N ARG A 49 2.22 9.47 -2.62
CA ARG A 49 1.80 10.59 -1.76
C ARG A 49 0.27 10.64 -1.63
N ALA A 50 -0.21 11.34 -0.59
CA ALA A 50 -1.62 11.47 -0.25
C ALA A 50 -2.53 11.96 -1.39
N ASN A 51 -1.97 12.62 -2.41
CA ASN A 51 -2.70 13.04 -3.61
C ASN A 51 -3.04 11.89 -4.59
N GLY A 52 -2.60 10.66 -4.30
CA GLY A 52 -2.88 9.48 -5.12
C GLY A 52 -2.18 9.47 -6.49
N LYS A 53 -1.18 10.33 -6.71
CA LYS A 53 -0.56 10.49 -8.04
C LYS A 53 0.96 10.64 -8.00
N THR A 54 1.50 11.35 -7.02
CA THR A 54 2.92 11.70 -7.00
C THR A 54 3.74 10.60 -6.32
N PRO A 55 4.72 9.99 -7.02
CA PRO A 55 5.70 9.11 -6.41
C PRO A 55 6.47 9.78 -5.27
N TYR A 56 6.77 9.02 -4.24
CA TYR A 56 7.67 9.39 -3.16
C TYR A 56 8.67 8.26 -2.92
N TYR A 57 9.95 8.61 -2.96
CA TYR A 57 11.06 7.72 -2.65
C TYR A 57 11.71 8.24 -1.37
N PRO A 58 11.46 7.61 -0.20
CA PRO A 58 12.04 8.07 1.04
C PRO A 58 13.56 7.99 1.02
N ALA A 59 14.24 9.01 1.56
CA ALA A 59 15.69 8.98 1.73
C ALA A 59 16.07 7.97 2.82
N ASN A 60 17.28 7.38 2.70
CA ASN A 60 17.83 6.53 3.74
C ASN A 60 18.13 7.37 5.01
N PRO A 61 17.44 7.13 6.14
CA PRO A 61 17.60 7.96 7.34
C PRO A 61 18.94 7.69 8.03
N PRO A 62 19.45 8.62 8.86
CA PRO A 62 20.69 8.41 9.60
C PRO A 62 20.57 7.41 10.77
N SER A 63 19.35 7.06 11.17
CA SER A 63 19.07 6.11 12.25
C SER A 63 17.74 5.39 12.04
N ASN A 64 17.53 4.32 12.79
CA ASN A 64 16.32 3.50 12.71
C ASN A 64 15.09 4.19 13.32
N GLY A 65 13.90 3.80 12.85
CA GLY A 65 12.64 4.32 13.38
C GLY A 65 12.24 5.71 12.87
N ALA A 66 12.85 6.20 11.79
CA ALA A 66 12.49 7.49 11.21
C ALA A 66 11.07 7.43 10.60
N PRO A 67 10.24 8.47 10.76
CA PRO A 67 8.93 8.51 10.11
C PRO A 67 9.06 8.73 8.60
N LEU A 68 7.96 8.54 7.86
CA LEU A 68 7.87 9.02 6.48
C LEU A 68 8.03 10.55 6.45
N GLY A 69 8.86 11.06 5.54
CA GLY A 69 9.10 12.50 5.38
C GLY A 69 8.04 13.23 4.56
N GLN A 70 7.01 12.52 4.07
CA GLN A 70 5.90 13.05 3.28
C GLN A 70 4.60 12.38 3.73
N ASP A 71 3.45 13.06 3.55
CA ASP A 71 2.15 12.44 3.80
C ASP A 71 1.80 11.48 2.65
N CYS A 72 1.58 10.22 3.01
CA CYS A 72 1.20 9.13 2.11
C CYS A 72 -0.20 8.58 2.39
N ALA A 73 -0.95 9.22 3.30
CA ALA A 73 -2.31 8.81 3.63
C ALA A 73 -3.30 9.32 2.58
N ILE A 74 -3.65 8.48 1.59
CA ILE A 74 -4.66 8.80 0.58
C ILE A 74 -6.03 8.71 1.22
N LYS A 75 -6.68 9.85 1.48
CA LYS A 75 -8.03 9.88 2.05
C LYS A 75 -9.05 9.44 1.02
N LEU A 76 -9.86 8.43 1.35
CA LEU A 76 -11.00 8.02 0.54
C LEU A 76 -12.21 8.93 0.83
N GLY A 77 -13.16 8.97 -0.10
CA GLY A 77 -14.47 9.55 0.16
C GLY A 77 -15.31 8.70 1.14
N GLY A 78 -16.52 9.18 1.43
CA GLY A 78 -17.48 8.45 2.28
C GLY A 78 -17.93 7.09 1.70
N PRO A 79 -18.83 6.38 2.40
CA PRO A 79 -19.39 5.11 1.96
C PRO A 79 -19.83 5.09 0.49
N GLY A 80 -19.45 4.03 -0.23
CA GLY A 80 -19.73 3.84 -1.65
C GLY A 80 -18.81 4.60 -2.62
N SER A 81 -17.91 5.44 -2.12
CA SER A 81 -17.02 6.23 -2.97
C SER A 81 -15.94 5.39 -3.68
N SER A 82 -15.40 5.98 -4.75
CA SER A 82 -14.26 5.46 -5.51
C SER A 82 -13.24 6.57 -5.68
N THR A 83 -12.03 6.34 -5.19
CA THR A 83 -10.91 7.30 -5.23
C THR A 83 -9.85 6.75 -6.19
N PRO A 84 -9.55 7.43 -7.32
CA PRO A 84 -8.54 6.95 -8.25
C PRO A 84 -7.14 7.19 -7.67
N ALA A 85 -6.24 6.23 -7.88
CA ALA A 85 -4.81 6.37 -7.63
C ALA A 85 -4.01 5.86 -8.83
N THR A 86 -2.92 6.54 -9.16
CA THR A 86 -2.06 6.19 -10.30
C THR A 86 -0.74 5.65 -9.78
N ILE A 87 -0.42 4.42 -10.16
CA ILE A 87 0.79 3.71 -9.74
C ILE A 87 1.71 3.44 -10.93
N PRO A 88 3.03 3.38 -10.74
CA PRO A 88 3.99 2.85 -11.70
C PRO A 88 4.11 1.32 -11.58
N HIS A 89 4.96 0.67 -12.40
CA HIS A 89 5.36 -0.72 -12.13
C HIS A 89 5.97 -0.82 -10.72
N LEU A 90 5.55 -1.82 -9.96
CA LEU A 90 5.98 -2.04 -8.59
C LEU A 90 6.11 -3.54 -8.35
N ASN A 91 7.27 -3.93 -7.81
CA ASN A 91 7.50 -5.27 -7.27
C ASN A 91 7.09 -5.29 -5.79
N SER A 92 6.51 -6.40 -5.33
CA SER A 92 6.09 -6.58 -3.93
C SER A 92 5.26 -5.41 -3.40
N GLY A 93 4.36 -4.91 -4.25
CA GLY A 93 3.48 -3.80 -3.92
C GLY A 93 2.45 -4.17 -2.86
N ARG A 94 2.12 -3.22 -1.99
CA ARG A 94 1.09 -3.35 -0.97
C ARG A 94 0.14 -2.17 -1.02
N ILE A 95 -1.15 -2.45 -0.91
CA ILE A 95 -2.22 -1.46 -0.72
C ILE A 95 -2.81 -1.70 0.65
N TYR A 96 -2.51 -0.82 1.59
CA TYR A 96 -3.10 -0.82 2.93
C TYR A 96 -4.40 -0.02 2.93
N PHE A 97 -5.41 -0.49 3.65
CA PHE A 97 -6.60 0.28 4.01
C PHE A 97 -6.73 0.34 5.53
N VAL A 98 -7.10 1.49 6.08
CA VAL A 98 -7.22 1.70 7.52
C VAL A 98 -8.37 2.66 7.86
N LEU A 99 -9.07 2.42 8.97
CA LEU A 99 -9.93 3.43 9.59
C LEU A 99 -9.04 4.36 10.42
N GLY A 100 -8.95 5.64 10.05
CA GLY A 100 -7.96 6.58 10.60
C GLY A 100 -6.65 6.55 9.81
N LYS A 101 -5.50 6.57 10.48
CA LYS A 101 -4.17 6.56 9.86
C LYS A 101 -3.35 5.35 10.32
N LEU A 102 -2.37 4.96 9.50
CA LEU A 102 -1.41 3.91 9.82
C LEU A 102 0.00 4.52 9.86
N ASP A 103 0.76 4.16 10.90
CA ASP A 103 2.13 4.62 11.09
C ASP A 103 3.09 3.71 10.34
N PHE A 104 4.06 4.31 9.65
CA PHE A 104 5.17 3.62 9.01
C PHE A 104 6.48 4.17 9.56
N ALA A 105 7.47 3.30 9.69
CA ALA A 105 8.82 3.68 10.09
C ALA A 105 9.85 3.17 9.08
N LEU A 106 10.96 3.89 8.99
CA LEU A 106 12.06 3.63 8.09
C LEU A 106 13.31 3.32 8.92
N ASN A 107 13.96 2.21 8.58
CA ASN A 107 15.24 1.83 9.14
C ASN A 107 16.37 2.20 8.18
N HIS A 108 17.50 2.56 8.78
CA HIS A 108 18.72 2.82 8.04
C HIS A 108 19.16 1.56 7.30
N ASN A 109 19.56 1.73 6.05
CA ASN A 109 20.18 0.67 5.26
C ASN A 109 21.67 0.97 5.10
N ALA A 110 22.53 0.27 5.85
CA ALA A 110 23.97 0.48 5.79
C ALA A 110 24.59 0.13 4.43
N ASN A 111 23.89 -0.67 3.62
CA ASN A 111 24.40 -1.22 2.37
C ASN A 111 23.72 -0.63 1.12
N GLY A 112 22.92 0.43 1.26
CA GLY A 112 22.15 0.96 0.14
C GLY A 112 21.67 2.40 0.30
N SER A 113 21.25 3.00 -0.80
CA SER A 113 20.74 4.38 -0.83
C SER A 113 19.24 4.49 -0.50
N SER A 114 18.52 3.37 -0.46
CA SER A 114 17.11 3.29 -0.05
C SER A 114 16.97 2.71 1.36
N PRO A 115 16.07 3.26 2.20
CA PRO A 115 15.79 2.71 3.52
C PRO A 115 15.11 1.33 3.45
N ASN A 116 15.10 0.65 4.59
CA ASN A 116 14.27 -0.53 4.82
C ASN A 116 12.94 -0.10 5.46
N LEU A 117 11.81 -0.56 4.92
CA LEU A 117 10.50 -0.31 5.51
C LEU A 117 10.30 -1.20 6.74
N VAL A 118 9.93 -0.61 7.87
CA VAL A 118 9.34 -1.33 9.00
C VAL A 118 7.85 -1.44 8.72
N GLU A 119 7.43 -2.64 8.34
CA GLU A 119 6.04 -2.90 8.00
C GLU A 119 5.14 -2.81 9.23
N PRO A 120 3.91 -2.28 9.09
CA PRO A 120 2.93 -2.29 10.18
C PRO A 120 2.69 -3.72 10.67
N THR A 121 2.72 -3.93 11.98
CA THR A 121 2.47 -5.24 12.59
C THR A 121 1.25 -5.21 13.50
N PRO A 122 0.37 -6.23 13.47
CA PRO A 122 -0.77 -6.30 14.37
C PRO A 122 -0.36 -6.60 15.83
N THR A 123 0.92 -6.95 16.07
CA THR A 123 1.40 -7.39 17.38
C THR A 123 2.08 -6.30 18.20
N ASP A 124 2.26 -5.07 17.69
CA ASP A 124 2.84 -3.95 18.43
C ASP A 124 1.86 -2.78 18.60
N GLY A 125 2.14 -1.86 19.54
CA GLY A 125 1.17 -0.85 19.98
C GLY A 125 0.59 0.04 18.87
N LYS A 126 1.36 0.33 17.81
CA LYS A 126 0.92 1.24 16.75
C LYS A 126 0.03 0.53 15.73
N GLY A 127 0.39 -0.67 15.29
CA GLY A 127 -0.42 -1.44 14.35
C GLY A 127 -1.58 -2.21 15.00
N ARG A 128 -1.47 -2.59 16.29
CA ARG A 128 -2.50 -3.34 17.04
C ARG A 128 -3.79 -2.55 17.28
N ASN A 129 -3.68 -1.24 17.52
CA ASN A 129 -4.83 -0.40 17.84
C ASN A 129 -5.55 0.13 16.58
N ALA A 130 -4.94 -0.02 15.40
CA ALA A 130 -5.53 0.40 14.15
C ALA A 130 -6.44 -0.71 13.58
N LYS A 131 -7.54 -0.32 12.93
CA LYS A 131 -8.36 -1.24 12.13
C LYS A 131 -7.92 -1.15 10.69
N TRP A 132 -7.08 -2.09 10.25
CA TRP A 132 -6.49 -2.07 8.92
C TRP A 132 -6.42 -3.46 8.30
N GLY A 133 -6.13 -3.51 7.02
CA GLY A 133 -5.76 -4.71 6.27
C GLY A 133 -4.95 -4.29 5.05
N PHE A 134 -4.43 -5.25 4.28
CA PHE A 134 -3.76 -4.95 3.02
C PHE A 134 -4.00 -6.01 1.95
N ALA A 135 -3.75 -5.59 0.71
CA ALA A 135 -3.65 -6.45 -0.46
C ALA A 135 -2.24 -6.35 -1.04
N GLU A 136 -1.73 -7.44 -1.58
CA GLU A 136 -0.43 -7.49 -2.23
C GLU A 136 -0.59 -7.54 -3.75
N PHE A 137 0.29 -6.89 -4.47
CA PHE A 137 0.32 -6.94 -5.92
C PHE A 137 1.76 -6.85 -6.46
N THR A 138 1.94 -7.27 -7.70
CA THR A 138 3.14 -6.99 -8.46
C THR A 138 2.70 -6.63 -9.86
N TRP A 139 3.09 -5.42 -10.29
CA TRP A 139 2.87 -4.97 -11.65
C TRP A 139 4.19 -4.80 -12.35
N ASN A 140 4.45 -5.64 -13.35
CA ASN A 140 5.65 -5.57 -14.18
C ASN A 140 5.28 -5.31 -15.64
N THR A 141 6.29 -5.27 -16.51
CA THR A 141 6.13 -4.98 -17.95
C THR A 141 5.34 -6.03 -18.72
N GLN A 142 5.09 -7.21 -18.14
CA GLN A 142 4.43 -8.33 -18.80
C GLN A 142 3.00 -8.54 -18.27
N GLN A 143 2.76 -8.34 -16.98
CA GLN A 143 1.51 -8.72 -16.33
C GLN A 143 1.33 -8.09 -14.93
N MET A 144 0.09 -8.14 -14.44
CA MET A 144 -0.31 -7.77 -13.08
C MET A 144 -0.70 -9.02 -12.30
N TYR A 145 -0.08 -9.21 -11.15
CA TYR A 145 -0.49 -10.18 -10.13
C TYR A 145 -1.05 -9.43 -8.94
N ALA A 146 -2.17 -9.88 -8.38
CA ALA A 146 -2.74 -9.30 -7.17
C ALA A 146 -3.37 -10.39 -6.32
N ASN A 147 -3.04 -10.42 -5.03
CA ASN A 147 -3.53 -11.39 -4.05
C ASN A 147 -4.05 -10.64 -2.82
N ILE A 148 -5.15 -11.11 -2.25
CA ILE A 148 -5.49 -10.78 -0.86
C ILE A 148 -4.74 -11.75 0.04
N SER A 149 -4.14 -11.25 1.12
CA SER A 149 -3.47 -12.09 2.10
C SER A 149 -4.18 -11.99 3.44
N PHE A 150 -4.56 -13.16 3.98
CA PHE A 150 -4.93 -13.32 5.40
C PHE A 150 -3.81 -14.02 6.18
N VAL A 151 -2.61 -14.12 5.58
CA VAL A 151 -1.51 -14.96 6.09
C VAL A 151 -0.97 -14.41 7.41
N ASP A 152 -1.00 -13.09 7.61
CA ASP A 152 -0.44 -12.45 8.80
C ASP A 152 -1.48 -12.17 9.89
N PHE A 153 -2.70 -11.75 9.54
CA PHE A 153 -3.83 -11.58 10.46
C PHE A 153 -5.15 -11.37 9.69
N VAL A 154 -6.28 -11.46 10.40
CA VAL A 154 -7.58 -11.02 9.88
C VAL A 154 -7.88 -9.61 10.37
N GLY A 155 -7.85 -8.65 9.44
CA GLY A 155 -8.09 -7.23 9.68
C GLY A 155 -9.39 -6.71 9.06
N LEU A 156 -9.36 -5.49 8.51
CA LEU A 156 -10.45 -5.02 7.64
C LEU A 156 -10.59 -5.96 6.42
N PRO A 157 -11.80 -6.45 6.11
CA PRO A 157 -12.02 -7.22 4.89
C PRO A 157 -11.67 -6.41 3.64
N ILE A 158 -10.79 -6.94 2.79
CA ILE A 158 -10.39 -6.33 1.53
C ILE A 158 -10.77 -7.27 0.38
N ALA A 159 -11.33 -6.71 -0.68
CA ALA A 159 -11.61 -7.39 -1.93
C ALA A 159 -10.81 -6.77 -3.06
N LEU A 160 -10.47 -7.56 -4.08
CA LEU A 160 -9.75 -7.12 -5.26
C LEU A 160 -10.54 -7.52 -6.52
N SER A 161 -10.80 -6.55 -7.39
CA SER A 161 -11.25 -6.79 -8.77
C SER A 161 -10.15 -6.35 -9.72
N LEU A 162 -9.73 -7.24 -10.61
CA LEU A 162 -8.81 -6.93 -11.70
C LEU A 162 -9.53 -7.11 -13.03
N LYS A 163 -9.62 -6.03 -13.80
CA LYS A 163 -10.16 -6.04 -15.16
C LYS A 163 -9.02 -5.98 -16.18
N SER A 164 -8.89 -7.01 -17.01
CA SER A 164 -7.87 -7.04 -18.06
C SER A 164 -8.29 -6.22 -19.28
N SER A 165 -7.33 -5.88 -20.15
CA SER A 165 -7.58 -5.18 -21.42
C SER A 165 -8.51 -5.97 -22.36
N GLY A 166 -8.52 -7.30 -22.27
CA GLY A 166 -9.44 -8.18 -22.99
C GLY A 166 -10.85 -8.25 -22.39
N GLY A 167 -11.16 -7.44 -21.37
CA GLY A 167 -12.49 -7.35 -20.76
C GLY A 167 -12.81 -8.41 -19.71
N LYS A 168 -11.90 -9.36 -19.46
CA LYS A 168 -12.06 -10.37 -18.41
C LYS A 168 -11.88 -9.73 -17.04
N GLU A 169 -12.83 -9.96 -16.14
CA GLU A 169 -12.73 -9.57 -14.73
C GLU A 169 -12.42 -10.79 -13.87
N SER A 170 -11.41 -10.66 -13.00
CA SER A 170 -11.12 -11.59 -11.93
C SER A 170 -11.43 -10.90 -10.61
N HIS A 171 -12.26 -11.50 -9.77
CA HIS A 171 -12.62 -10.98 -8.46
C HIS A 171 -12.19 -11.94 -7.37
N VAL A 172 -11.53 -11.41 -6.34
CA VAL A 172 -11.28 -12.13 -5.10
C VAL A 172 -12.00 -11.39 -3.98
N SER A 173 -13.02 -12.04 -3.43
CA SER A 173 -13.83 -11.49 -2.34
C SER A 173 -13.03 -11.47 -1.04
N GLY A 174 -13.18 -10.40 -0.27
CA GLY A 174 -12.77 -10.38 1.14
C GLY A 174 -13.70 -11.21 2.02
N LEU A 175 -13.50 -11.16 3.33
CA LEU A 175 -14.43 -11.76 4.28
C LEU A 175 -15.84 -11.17 4.14
N PRO A 176 -16.90 -11.99 4.27
CA PRO A 176 -18.27 -11.48 4.29
C PRO A 176 -18.49 -10.55 5.49
N ALA A 177 -19.57 -9.77 5.46
CA ALA A 177 -19.98 -8.95 6.59
C ALA A 177 -20.07 -9.80 7.88
N GLY A 178 -19.44 -9.34 8.97
CA GLY A 178 -19.34 -10.10 10.22
C GLY A 178 -18.34 -11.27 10.19
N GLY A 179 -17.65 -11.52 9.09
CA GLY A 179 -16.71 -12.63 8.93
C GLY A 179 -15.55 -12.58 9.92
N LEU A 180 -14.97 -11.40 10.17
CA LEU A 180 -13.93 -11.22 11.19
C LEU A 180 -14.46 -11.60 12.59
N ALA A 181 -15.63 -11.08 12.99
CA ALA A 181 -16.23 -11.41 14.29
C ALA A 181 -16.54 -12.92 14.42
N ALA A 182 -16.99 -13.55 13.33
CA ALA A 182 -17.23 -14.98 13.30
C ALA A 182 -15.93 -15.81 13.43
N VAL A 183 -14.83 -15.36 12.82
CA VAL A 183 -13.51 -15.99 13.00
C VAL A 183 -13.01 -15.82 14.43
N CYS A 184 -13.05 -14.60 14.99
CA CYS A 184 -12.65 -14.34 16.39
C CYS A 184 -13.43 -15.22 17.36
N LYS A 185 -14.77 -15.25 17.25
CA LYS A 185 -15.63 -16.09 18.10
C LYS A 185 -15.30 -17.58 18.00
N LYS A 186 -15.00 -18.07 16.80
CA LYS A 186 -14.62 -19.49 16.62
C LYS A 186 -13.26 -19.81 17.24
N LEU A 187 -12.29 -18.90 17.15
CA LEU A 187 -10.97 -19.07 17.78
C LEU A 187 -11.06 -19.04 19.30
N GLU A 188 -11.84 -18.12 19.88
CA GLU A 188 -12.11 -18.07 21.32
C GLU A 188 -12.75 -19.38 21.82
N ASN A 189 -13.69 -19.94 21.07
CA ASN A 189 -14.34 -21.20 21.43
C ASN A 189 -13.40 -22.42 21.38
N LEU A 190 -12.34 -22.40 20.55
CA LEU A 190 -11.33 -23.47 20.52
C LEU A 190 -10.38 -23.42 21.72
N GLY A 191 -10.18 -22.25 22.34
CA GLY A 191 -9.37 -22.10 23.54
C GLY A 191 -10.09 -22.42 24.86
N ASN A 192 -11.40 -22.65 24.79
CA ASN A 192 -12.28 -22.93 25.95
C ASN A 192 -12.80 -24.39 25.95
N GLY A 193 -12.22 -25.26 25.14
CA GLY A 193 -12.56 -26.69 25.03
C GLY A 193 -11.50 -27.59 25.65
#